data_AF-A0A0C3IH96-F1
#
_entry.id   AF-A0A0C3IH96-F1
#
_cell.length_a   1.000
_cell.length_b   1.000
_cell.length_c   1.000
_cell.angle_alpha   90.00
_cell.angle_beta   90.00
_cell.angle_gamma   90.00
#
_symmetry.space_group_name_H-M   'P 1'
#
loop_
_entity.id
_entity.type
_entity.pdbx_description
1 polymer ?
#
loop_
_entity_poly.entity_id
_entity_poly.type
_entity_poly.pdbx_seq_one_letter_code
_entity_poly.pdbx_strand_id
1 'polypeptide(L)'
;MGYFPCAPLGPTLAVSLQLLSFVQQLFMRIPPNTSAWCESLEAYLAAMGYKVDTKEGICQRFSNAYHWYCILETSLDEYVQQQLQESASPPSNIPSAIPLPSSSDNDVFSSKMRPSEYLRQHCPLCFGGQSWQNNNSEHGYVTWWI
;
A
#
# COMPACT_ATOMS: atom_id res chain seq x y z
N MET A 1 -11.28 9.91 -12.56
CA MET A 1 -12.37 9.64 -11.61
C MET A 1 -12.83 8.20 -11.82
N GLY A 2 -12.50 7.31 -10.88
CA GLY A 2 -12.98 5.92 -10.90
C GLY A 2 -14.23 5.79 -10.03
N TYR A 3 -15.21 5.04 -10.50
CA TYR A 3 -16.42 4.71 -9.74
C TYR A 3 -16.40 3.21 -9.41
N PHE A 4 -16.71 2.87 -8.15
CA PHE A 4 -16.80 1.46 -7.75
C PHE A 4 -18.19 0.89 -8.06
N PRO A 5 -18.28 -0.25 -8.75
CA PRO A 5 -19.56 -0.87 -9.06
C PRO A 5 -20.15 -1.55 -7.80
N CYS A 6 -21.43 -1.29 -7.53
CA CYS A 6 -22.23 -2.11 -6.66
C CYS A 6 -23.20 -2.95 -7.53
N ALA A 7 -23.13 -4.29 -7.46
CA ALA A 7 -24.14 -5.19 -8.05
C ALA A 7 -24.06 -6.62 -7.47
N PRO A 8 -25.20 -7.35 -7.45
CA PRO A 8 -25.22 -8.71 -7.99
C PRO A 8 -25.99 -8.87 -9.30
N LEU A 9 -26.76 -7.89 -9.80
CA LEU A 9 -27.30 -7.83 -11.17
C LEU A 9 -27.80 -6.40 -11.48
N GLY A 10 -27.02 -5.62 -12.24
CA GLY A 10 -27.34 -4.25 -12.67
C GLY A 10 -26.74 -3.13 -11.78
N PRO A 11 -26.48 -1.92 -12.33
CA PRO A 11 -25.83 -0.83 -11.59
C PRO A 11 -26.77 -0.30 -10.50
N THR A 12 -26.50 -0.64 -9.25
CA THR A 12 -27.39 -0.30 -8.13
C THR A 12 -26.98 0.99 -7.41
N LEU A 13 -25.68 1.32 -7.37
CA LEU A 13 -25.15 2.62 -6.90
C LEU A 13 -23.68 2.71 -7.33
N ALA A 14 -23.27 3.84 -7.91
CA ALA A 14 -21.87 4.12 -8.21
C ALA A 14 -21.34 5.12 -7.19
N VAL A 15 -20.30 4.74 -6.44
CA VAL A 15 -19.70 5.59 -5.41
C VAL A 15 -18.32 6.06 -5.88
N SER A 16 -18.02 7.33 -5.66
CA SER A 16 -16.71 7.92 -5.97
C SER A 16 -15.63 7.39 -5.01
N LEU A 17 -14.44 7.08 -5.55
CA LEU A 17 -13.26 6.73 -4.77
C LEU A 17 -12.92 7.77 -3.69
N GLN A 18 -13.08 9.06 -4.01
CA GLN A 18 -12.78 10.15 -3.06
C GLN A 18 -13.70 10.11 -1.85
N LEU A 19 -14.98 9.77 -2.06
CA LEU A 19 -15.95 9.64 -0.99
C LEU A 19 -15.64 8.40 -0.12
N LEU A 20 -15.27 7.29 -0.76
CA LEU A 20 -14.89 6.06 -0.03
C LEU A 20 -13.63 6.27 0.82
N SER A 21 -12.61 6.93 0.27
CA SER A 21 -11.40 7.31 1.00
C SER A 21 -11.70 8.26 2.16
N PHE A 22 -12.58 9.24 1.97
CA PHE A 22 -13.02 10.13 3.04
C PHE A 22 -13.72 9.36 4.18
N VAL A 23 -14.65 8.46 3.84
CA VAL A 23 -15.40 7.68 4.84
C VAL A 23 -14.50 6.71 5.58
N GLN A 24 -13.54 6.10 4.87
CA GLN A 24 -12.52 5.27 5.50
C GLN A 24 -11.71 6.07 6.53
N GLN A 25 -11.24 7.27 6.17
CA GLN A 25 -10.53 8.16 7.09
C GLN A 25 -11.39 8.60 8.28
N LEU A 26 -12.70 8.77 8.08
CA LEU A 26 -13.65 9.05 9.16
C LEU A 26 -13.72 7.86 10.13
N PHE A 27 -13.90 6.64 9.62
CA PHE A 27 -14.01 5.42 10.43
C PHE A 27 -12.71 5.01 11.14
N MET A 28 -11.57 5.58 10.76
CA MET A 28 -10.33 5.47 11.54
C MET A 28 -10.34 6.32 12.83
N ARG A 29 -11.24 7.31 12.92
CA ARG A 29 -11.30 8.29 14.04
C ARG A 29 -12.54 8.14 14.92
N ILE A 30 -13.56 7.44 14.43
CA ILE A 30 -14.78 7.13 15.16
C ILE A 30 -15.14 5.66 14.93
N PRO A 31 -15.88 5.00 15.86
CA PRO A 31 -16.38 3.65 15.62
C PRO A 31 -17.12 3.58 14.27
N PRO A 32 -16.83 2.57 13.42
CA PRO A 32 -17.43 2.47 12.10
C PRO A 32 -18.94 2.27 12.23
N ASN A 33 -19.70 3.27 11.80
CA ASN A 33 -21.15 3.24 11.80
C ASN A 33 -21.68 3.52 10.40
N THR A 34 -21.58 2.50 9.56
CA THR A 34 -22.05 2.57 8.17
C THR A 34 -23.54 2.85 8.09
N SER A 35 -24.35 2.34 9.02
CA SER A 35 -25.80 2.58 9.06
C SER A 35 -26.14 4.04 9.31
N ALA A 36 -25.63 4.65 10.39
CA ALA A 36 -25.90 6.06 10.68
C ALA A 36 -25.32 6.99 9.60
N TRP A 37 -24.18 6.62 9.02
CA TRP A 37 -23.64 7.34 7.87
C TRP A 37 -24.60 7.29 6.67
N CYS A 38 -25.08 6.10 6.34
CA CYS A 38 -26.00 5.91 5.22
C CYS A 38 -27.36 6.59 5.44
N GLU A 39 -27.91 6.53 6.65
CA GLU A 39 -29.14 7.26 7.03
C GLU A 39 -28.95 8.78 6.89
N SER A 40 -27.79 9.29 7.33
CA SER A 40 -27.46 10.72 7.18
C SER A 40 -27.34 11.10 5.70
N LEU A 41 -26.69 10.26 4.90
CA LEU A 41 -26.55 10.47 3.46
C LEU A 41 -27.90 10.41 2.73
N GLU A 42 -28.77 9.48 3.12
CA GLU A 42 -30.13 9.36 2.60
C GLU A 42 -30.95 10.61 2.91
N ALA A 43 -30.91 11.08 4.16
CA ALA A 43 -31.59 12.31 4.57
C ALA A 43 -31.05 13.55 3.82
N TYR A 44 -29.74 13.62 3.60
CA TYR A 44 -29.11 14.70 2.83
C TYR A 44 -29.55 14.69 1.36
N LEU A 45 -29.58 13.51 0.73
CA LEU A 45 -30.06 13.35 -0.64
C LEU A 45 -31.56 13.69 -0.76
N ALA A 46 -32.36 13.25 0.21
CA ALA A 46 -33.78 13.55 0.28
C ALA A 46 -34.05 15.06 0.41
N ALA A 47 -33.26 15.78 1.22
CA ALA A 47 -33.34 17.23 1.35
C ALA A 47 -33.02 17.96 0.03
N MET A 48 -32.17 17.39 -0.82
CA MET A 48 -31.91 17.89 -2.17
C MET A 48 -32.98 17.48 -3.21
N GLY A 49 -34.03 16.76 -2.78
CA GLY A 49 -35.12 16.30 -3.65
C GLY A 49 -34.83 14.98 -4.38
N TYR A 50 -33.71 14.31 -4.09
CA TYR A 50 -33.43 12.98 -4.63
C TYR A 50 -34.16 11.91 -3.81
N LYS A 51 -35.01 11.13 -4.48
CA LYS A 51 -35.64 9.96 -3.86
C LYS A 51 -34.77 8.72 -4.06
N VAL A 52 -34.24 8.18 -2.96
CA VAL A 52 -33.51 6.92 -2.99
C VAL A 52 -34.51 5.78 -2.82
N ASP A 53 -35.23 5.47 -3.90
CA ASP A 53 -36.27 4.44 -3.92
C ASP A 53 -35.67 3.11 -4.36
N THR A 54 -35.15 2.33 -3.41
CA THR A 54 -34.55 1.03 -3.74
C THR A 54 -34.89 -0.03 -2.70
N LYS A 55 -35.51 -1.10 -3.20
CA LYS A 55 -35.84 -2.38 -2.53
C LYS A 55 -34.70 -2.94 -1.65
N GLU A 56 -33.46 -2.61 -1.98
CA GLU A 56 -32.24 -2.78 -1.16
C GLU A 56 -31.72 -1.37 -0.87
N GLY A 57 -31.93 -0.82 0.33
CA GLY A 57 -31.63 0.59 0.64
C GLY A 57 -30.17 1.03 0.41
N ILE A 58 -29.91 2.35 0.47
CA ILE A 58 -28.58 2.93 0.22
C ILE A 58 -27.49 2.31 1.10
N CYS A 59 -27.84 1.93 2.33
CA CYS A 59 -26.92 1.29 3.27
C CYS A 59 -26.33 -0.01 2.74
N GLN A 60 -27.14 -0.89 2.15
CA GLN A 60 -26.67 -2.17 1.62
C GLN A 60 -25.72 -1.95 0.44
N ARG A 61 -26.09 -1.02 -0.46
CA ARG A 61 -25.32 -0.73 -1.67
C ARG A 61 -23.99 -0.05 -1.35
N PHE A 62 -24.03 0.93 -0.45
CA PHE A 62 -22.83 1.60 0.04
C PHE A 62 -21.91 0.64 0.78
N SER A 63 -22.46 -0.22 1.66
CA SER A 63 -21.66 -1.21 2.39
C SER A 63 -20.92 -2.16 1.45
N ASN A 64 -21.58 -2.62 0.39
CA ASN A 64 -20.94 -3.46 -0.62
C ASN A 64 -19.83 -2.70 -1.38
N ALA A 65 -20.08 -1.46 -1.81
CA ALA A 65 -19.06 -0.64 -2.47
C ALA A 65 -17.85 -0.37 -1.55
N TYR A 66 -18.10 -0.06 -0.27
CA TYR A 66 -17.06 0.17 0.73
C TYR A 66 -16.24 -1.10 1.00
N HIS A 67 -16.89 -2.26 1.07
CA HIS A 67 -16.21 -3.54 1.23
C HIS A 67 -15.22 -3.81 0.09
N TRP A 68 -15.65 -3.66 -1.17
CA TRP A 68 -14.76 -3.83 -2.33
C TRP A 68 -13.64 -2.81 -2.39
N TYR A 69 -13.88 -1.59 -1.93
CA TYR A 69 -12.83 -0.58 -1.78
C TYR A 69 -11.78 -1.01 -0.76
N CYS A 70 -12.17 -1.52 0.42
CA CYS A 70 -11.22 -2.05 1.41
C CYS A 70 -10.41 -3.23 0.85
N ILE A 71 -11.04 -4.14 0.09
CA ILE A 71 -10.32 -5.24 -0.57
C ILE A 71 -9.27 -4.69 -1.54
N LEU A 72 -9.65 -3.73 -2.39
CA LEU A 72 -8.75 -3.12 -3.36
C LEU A 72 -7.55 -2.47 -2.67
N GLU A 73 -7.76 -1.77 -1.56
CA GLU A 73 -6.69 -1.12 -0.82
C GLU A 73 -5.70 -2.13 -0.23
N THR A 74 -6.20 -3.20 0.41
CA THR A 74 -5.36 -4.29 0.90
C THR A 74 -4.56 -4.95 -0.23
N SER A 75 -5.21 -5.24 -1.37
CA SER A 75 -4.52 -5.82 -2.53
C SER A 75 -3.50 -4.89 -3.16
N LEU A 76 -3.73 -3.57 -3.12
CA LEU A 76 -2.78 -2.57 -3.60
C LEU A 76 -1.54 -2.53 -2.69
N ASP A 77 -1.73 -2.56 -1.37
CA ASP A 77 -0.64 -2.61 -0.40
C ASP A 77 0.21 -3.87 -0.59
N GLU A 78 -0.43 -5.03 -0.75
CA GLU A 78 0.26 -6.30 -1.04
C GLU A 78 1.07 -6.22 -2.35
N TYR A 79 0.48 -5.65 -3.41
CA TYR A 79 1.16 -5.49 -4.69
C TYR A 79 2.38 -4.57 -4.59
N VAL A 80 2.25 -3.41 -3.92
CA VAL A 80 3.36 -2.46 -3.73
C VAL A 80 4.47 -3.09 -2.90
N GLN A 81 4.13 -3.81 -1.82
CA GLN A 81 5.11 -4.54 -1.01
C GLN A 81 5.85 -5.61 -1.81
N GLN A 82 5.13 -6.36 -2.66
CA GLN A 82 5.76 -7.36 -3.53
C GLN A 82 6.77 -6.71 -4.50
N GLN A 83 6.40 -5.61 -5.14
CA GLN A 83 7.29 -4.90 -6.06
C GLN A 83 8.54 -4.34 -5.35
N LEU A 84 8.38 -3.80 -4.13
CA LEU A 84 9.51 -3.35 -3.31
C LEU A 84 10.44 -4.52 -2.98
N GLN A 85 9.90 -5.68 -2.61
CA GLN A 85 10.70 -6.86 -2.27
C GLN A 85 11.45 -7.44 -3.48
N GLU A 86 10.82 -7.50 -4.65
CA GLU A 86 11.45 -7.92 -5.90
C GLU A 86 12.67 -7.03 -6.22
N SER A 87 12.51 -5.71 -6.10
CA SER A 87 13.60 -4.75 -6.32
C SER A 87 14.71 -4.80 -5.26
N ALA A 88 14.40 -5.25 -4.04
CA ALA A 88 15.34 -5.34 -2.93
C ALA A 88 16.10 -6.69 -2.88
N SER A 89 15.72 -7.68 -3.71
CA SER A 89 16.37 -8.97 -3.74
C SER A 89 17.70 -8.92 -4.53
N PRO A 90 18.80 -9.51 -4.02
CA PRO A 90 20.05 -9.60 -4.77
C PRO A 90 19.88 -10.49 -6.02
N PRO A 91 20.46 -10.14 -7.19
CA PRO A 91 20.34 -10.97 -8.38
C PRO A 91 20.94 -12.36 -8.15
N SER A 92 20.11 -13.40 -8.28
CA SER A 92 20.44 -14.81 -8.05
C SER A 92 21.38 -15.45 -9.11
N ASN A 93 22.09 -14.65 -9.91
CA ASN A 93 22.92 -15.15 -11.00
C ASN A 93 24.36 -14.62 -10.90
N ILE A 94 25.15 -15.23 -10.03
CA ILE A 94 26.62 -15.22 -10.17
C ILE A 94 27.04 -16.70 -10.24
N PRO A 95 27.54 -17.19 -11.38
CA PRO A 95 28.08 -18.55 -11.48
C PRO A 95 29.28 -18.70 -10.55
N SER A 96 29.12 -19.54 -9.54
CA SER A 96 30.21 -20.03 -8.70
C SER A 96 31.16 -20.90 -9.53
N ALA A 97 32.24 -20.33 -10.07
CA ALA A 97 33.38 -21.13 -10.54
C ALA A 97 34.63 -20.27 -10.81
N ILE A 98 35.55 -20.17 -9.85
CA ILE A 98 37.00 -20.34 -10.08
C ILE A 98 37.64 -20.94 -8.80
N PRO A 99 38.36 -22.08 -8.85
CA PRO A 99 39.13 -22.60 -7.70
C PRO A 99 40.61 -22.13 -7.67
N LEU A 100 41.09 -21.84 -6.44
CA LEU A 100 42.50 -21.79 -5.94
C LEU A 100 43.41 -20.61 -6.38
N PRO A 101 44.48 -20.23 -5.62
CA PRO A 101 45.20 -21.01 -4.61
C PRO A 101 45.24 -20.46 -3.18
N SER A 102 45.46 -21.39 -2.26
CA SER A 102 45.76 -21.23 -0.83
C SER A 102 46.95 -20.29 -0.58
N SER A 103 46.75 -19.24 0.22
CA SER A 103 47.83 -18.56 0.94
C SER A 103 47.28 -17.95 2.22
N SER A 104 47.95 -18.27 3.31
CA SER A 104 47.61 -18.00 4.69
C SER A 104 47.64 -16.52 5.05
N ASP A 105 46.94 -16.24 6.15
CA ASP A 105 47.11 -15.14 7.10
C ASP A 105 46.24 -13.86 6.94
N ASN A 106 45.43 -13.69 8.00
CA ASN A 106 44.76 -12.50 8.52
C ASN A 106 43.29 -12.27 8.11
N ASP A 107 42.43 -12.94 8.88
CA ASP A 107 41.08 -12.52 9.27
C ASP A 107 41.00 -11.03 9.70
N VAL A 108 39.79 -10.48 9.59
CA VAL A 108 39.19 -9.33 10.33
C VAL A 108 38.74 -8.08 9.54
N PHE A 109 39.14 -7.80 8.28
CA PHE A 109 38.77 -6.51 7.64
C PHE A 109 37.92 -6.53 6.35
N SER A 110 37.25 -7.64 6.02
CA SER A 110 36.31 -7.66 4.87
C SER A 110 34.89 -8.10 5.22
N SER A 111 34.48 -7.93 6.47
CA SER A 111 33.05 -7.85 6.83
C SER A 111 32.50 -6.48 6.43
N LYS A 112 32.52 -6.18 5.11
CA LYS A 112 31.82 -5.01 4.58
C LYS A 112 30.34 -5.14 4.95
N MET A 113 30.00 -4.34 5.95
CA MET A 113 28.76 -4.30 6.71
C MET A 113 27.55 -4.33 5.77
N ARG A 114 26.87 -5.47 5.74
CA ARG A 114 25.46 -5.50 5.32
C ARG A 114 24.67 -4.63 6.31
N PRO A 115 23.81 -3.70 5.86
CA PRO A 115 22.97 -2.91 6.75
C PRO A 115 22.15 -3.82 7.67
N SER A 116 21.88 -3.37 8.90
CA SER A 116 21.11 -4.17 9.87
C SER A 116 19.74 -4.54 9.31
N GLU A 117 19.21 -5.70 9.72
CA GLU A 117 17.90 -6.18 9.25
C GLU A 117 16.80 -5.16 9.53
N TYR A 118 16.91 -4.44 10.65
CA TYR A 118 16.03 -3.34 11.02
C TYR A 118 15.98 -2.24 9.94
N LEU A 119 17.13 -1.74 9.47
CA LEU A 119 17.18 -0.70 8.43
C LEU A 119 16.64 -1.20 7.08
N ARG A 120 16.87 -2.49 6.78
CA ARG A 120 16.38 -3.13 5.55
C ARG A 120 14.86 -3.31 5.55
N GLN A 121 14.27 -3.58 6.72
CA GLN A 121 12.82 -3.65 6.89
C GLN A 121 12.14 -2.29 6.79
N HIS A 122 12.78 -1.23 7.30
CA HIS A 122 12.20 0.11 7.31
C HIS A 122 12.43 0.90 6.01
N CYS A 123 13.48 0.61 5.24
CA CYS A 123 13.65 1.16 3.89
C CYS A 123 14.36 0.16 2.95
N PRO A 124 13.58 -0.71 2.28
CA PRO A 124 14.12 -1.70 1.33
C PRO A 124 14.83 -1.06 0.14
N LEU A 125 14.39 0.13 -0.31
CA LEU A 125 14.97 0.82 -1.46
C LEU A 125 16.38 1.37 -1.18
N CYS A 126 16.63 1.89 0.02
CA CYS A 126 17.93 2.45 0.37
C CYS A 126 18.92 1.41 0.88
N PHE A 127 18.44 0.37 1.60
CA PHE A 127 19.29 -0.57 2.33
C PHE A 127 19.16 -2.03 1.87
N GLY A 128 18.21 -2.36 0.99
CA GLY A 128 17.97 -3.71 0.50
C GLY A 128 18.98 -4.20 -0.55
N GLY A 129 19.54 -3.29 -1.35
CA GLY A 129 20.45 -3.60 -2.45
C GLY A 129 21.93 -3.80 -2.05
N GLN A 130 22.69 -4.46 -2.94
CA GLN A 130 24.13 -4.72 -2.76
C GLN A 130 25.00 -3.45 -2.85
N SER A 131 24.47 -2.37 -3.42
CA SER A 131 25.15 -1.09 -3.67
C SER A 131 24.68 0.04 -2.76
N TRP A 132 24.18 -0.25 -1.55
CA TRP A 132 23.75 0.78 -0.59
C TRP A 132 24.82 1.86 -0.31
N GLN A 133 26.11 1.53 -0.50
CA GLN A 133 27.24 2.46 -0.34
C GLN A 133 27.41 3.46 -1.49
N ASN A 134 26.92 3.17 -2.71
CA ASN A 134 27.11 4.03 -3.88
C ASN A 134 26.16 5.22 -3.94
N ASN A 135 25.10 5.24 -3.14
CA ASN A 135 24.19 6.39 -3.07
C ASN A 135 24.79 7.62 -2.38
N ASN A 136 25.94 7.47 -1.70
CA ASN A 136 26.60 8.57 -1.00
C ASN A 136 27.62 9.36 -1.84
N SER A 137 27.94 8.93 -3.07
CA SER A 137 29.02 9.56 -3.86
C SER A 137 28.57 10.52 -4.97
N GLU A 138 27.28 10.64 -5.29
CA GLU A 138 26.84 11.51 -6.42
C GLU A 138 25.78 12.56 -6.11
N HIS A 139 25.19 12.61 -4.91
CA HIS A 139 24.25 13.68 -4.57
C HIS A 139 24.64 14.35 -3.24
N GLY A 140 25.51 15.35 -3.36
CA GLY A 140 25.63 16.38 -2.34
C GLY A 140 24.26 16.98 -2.06
N TYR A 141 23.93 17.06 -0.78
CA TYR A 141 22.79 17.77 -0.20
C TYR A 141 21.40 17.23 -0.58
N VAL A 142 20.96 16.16 0.10
CA VAL A 142 19.56 16.10 0.53
C VAL A 142 19.48 15.66 1.98
N THR A 143 19.55 16.62 2.89
CA THR A 143 19.14 16.47 4.28
C THR A 143 17.62 16.43 4.34
N TRP A 144 17.04 15.25 4.55
CA TRP A 144 15.70 15.14 5.10
C TRP A 144 15.77 14.30 6.38
N TRP A 145 16.07 14.99 7.48
CA TRP A 145 15.68 14.60 8.83
C TRP A 145 14.89 15.77 9.41
N ILE A 146 13.57 15.68 9.36
CA ILE A 146 12.55 16.00 10.39
C ILE A 146 11.23 15.44 9.86
#